data_AF-A0A917IFS4-F1
#
_entry.id   AF-A0A917IFS4-F1
#
_cell.length_a   1.000
_cell.length_b   1.000
_cell.length_c   1.000
_cell.angle_alpha   90.00
_cell.angle_beta   90.00
_cell.angle_gamma   90.00
#
_symmetry.space_group_name_H-M   'P 1'
#
loop_
_entity.id
_entity.type
_entity.pdbx_description
1 polymer ?
#
loop_
_entity_poly.entity_id
_entity_poly.type
_entity_poly.pdbx_seq_one_letter_code
_entity_poly.pdbx_strand_id
1 'polypeptide(L)'
;MQNEPSSGSSCAIVVMGVSGAGKSTVAALLADRVGGLYIDADDLHSDDAKRRMARGLPLADEDRAPWLARVADRMSWAVREGHRPVVACSALRRSHRDALRRACASVLFVHLVGSRELLEARLNERAGHFMPKTLLASQLETLEPLEPDESGFRISIHAPVAEIVEAAARRCAVP
;
A
#
# COMPACT_ATOMS: atom_id res chain seq x y z
N MET A 1 -25.76 25.42 -11.58
CA MET A 1 -25.62 24.33 -10.60
C MET A 1 -24.13 24.20 -10.33
N GLN A 2 -23.64 24.91 -9.33
CA GLN A 2 -22.21 25.01 -9.01
C GLN A 2 -21.88 23.86 -8.06
N ASN A 3 -21.03 22.93 -8.48
CA ASN A 3 -20.40 21.98 -7.56
C ASN A 3 -19.31 22.76 -6.81
N GLU A 4 -19.59 23.12 -5.57
CA GLU A 4 -18.57 23.54 -4.61
C GLU A 4 -17.62 22.35 -4.39
N PRO A 5 -16.31 22.47 -4.66
CA PRO A 5 -15.37 21.45 -4.24
C PRO A 5 -15.28 21.53 -2.72
N SER A 6 -15.83 20.53 -2.03
CA SER A 6 -15.63 20.37 -0.59
C SER A 6 -14.12 20.32 -0.30
N SER A 7 -13.59 21.38 0.31
CA SER A 7 -12.19 21.55 0.70
C SER A 7 -11.82 20.70 1.92
N GLY A 8 -12.26 19.45 1.95
CA GLY A 8 -11.64 18.44 2.78
C GLY A 8 -10.33 18.05 2.11
N SER A 9 -9.18 18.42 2.69
CA SER A 9 -7.87 17.90 2.32
C SER A 9 -7.98 16.38 2.22
N SER A 10 -8.10 15.85 1.00
CA SER A 10 -8.44 14.44 0.80
C SER A 10 -7.23 13.59 1.16
N CYS A 11 -7.24 13.09 2.39
CA CYS A 11 -6.20 12.26 2.95
C CYS A 11 -6.06 10.97 2.14
N ALA A 12 -4.95 10.83 1.40
CA ALA A 12 -4.66 9.60 0.69
C ALA A 12 -4.36 8.47 1.68
N ILE A 13 -4.83 7.26 1.39
CA ILE A 13 -4.58 6.08 2.22
C ILE A 13 -3.58 5.19 1.48
N VAL A 14 -2.53 4.76 2.16
CA VAL A 14 -1.58 3.76 1.63
C VAL A 14 -1.66 2.51 2.49
N VAL A 15 -2.18 1.43 1.92
CA VAL A 15 -2.19 0.10 2.54
C VAL A 15 -0.83 -0.56 2.27
N MET A 16 -0.01 -0.67 3.30
CA MET A 16 1.36 -1.14 3.23
C MET A 16 1.62 -2.45 3.97
N GLY A 17 2.75 -3.08 3.67
CA GLY A 17 3.15 -4.36 4.23
C GLY A 17 3.88 -5.24 3.21
N VAL A 18 4.46 -6.33 3.70
CA VAL A 18 5.20 -7.29 2.86
C VAL A 18 4.27 -8.06 1.91
N SER A 19 4.86 -8.79 0.97
CA SER A 19 4.12 -9.73 0.11
C SER A 19 3.40 -10.77 0.95
N GLY A 20 2.21 -11.20 0.51
CA GLY A 20 1.36 -12.10 1.28
C GLY A 20 0.52 -11.44 2.38
N ALA A 21 0.75 -10.16 2.71
CA ALA A 21 -0.03 -9.44 3.71
C ALA A 21 -1.49 -9.13 3.27
N GLY A 22 -1.80 -9.24 1.97
CA GLY A 22 -3.15 -9.00 1.45
C GLY A 22 -3.45 -7.55 1.06
N LYS A 23 -2.43 -6.73 0.80
CA LYS A 23 -2.54 -5.29 0.47
C LYS A 23 -3.58 -5.00 -0.61
N SER A 24 -3.47 -5.61 -1.80
CA SER A 24 -4.39 -5.35 -2.92
C SER A 24 -5.84 -5.62 -2.55
N THR A 25 -6.10 -6.75 -1.89
CA THR A 25 -7.45 -7.11 -1.42
C THR A 25 -7.98 -6.13 -0.37
N VAL A 26 -7.19 -5.80 0.64
CA VAL A 26 -7.61 -4.87 1.70
C VAL A 26 -7.78 -3.46 1.14
N ALA A 27 -6.89 -2.98 0.27
CA ALA A 27 -6.96 -1.66 -0.34
C ALA A 27 -8.19 -1.51 -1.24
N ALA A 28 -8.49 -2.51 -2.08
CA ALA A 28 -9.67 -2.48 -2.94
C ALA A 28 -10.97 -2.41 -2.11
N LEU A 29 -11.13 -3.30 -1.13
CA LEU A 29 -12.31 -3.31 -0.27
C LEU A 29 -12.40 -2.07 0.63
N LEU A 30 -11.26 -1.56 1.10
CA LEU A 30 -11.22 -0.32 1.86
C LEU A 30 -11.61 0.88 1.00
N ALA A 31 -11.17 0.94 -0.26
CA ALA A 31 -11.57 1.97 -1.21
C ALA A 31 -13.09 2.01 -1.37
N ASP A 32 -13.71 0.86 -1.64
CA ASP A 32 -15.17 0.75 -1.72
C ASP A 32 -15.85 1.25 -0.44
N ARG A 33 -15.30 0.86 0.72
CA ARG A 33 -15.87 1.18 2.02
C ARG A 33 -15.80 2.66 2.39
N VAL A 34 -14.78 3.38 1.93
CA VAL A 34 -14.56 4.81 2.22
C VAL A 34 -14.94 5.73 1.06
N GLY A 35 -15.49 5.18 -0.03
CA GLY A 35 -15.79 5.95 -1.25
C GLY A 35 -14.53 6.50 -1.94
N GLY A 36 -13.40 5.79 -1.83
CA GLY A 36 -12.12 6.16 -2.42
C GLY A 36 -11.85 5.52 -3.78
N LEU A 37 -10.80 5.99 -4.44
CA LEU A 37 -10.30 5.41 -5.68
C LEU A 37 -9.17 4.41 -5.38
N TYR A 38 -9.40 3.13 -5.68
CA TYR A 38 -8.37 2.10 -5.57
C TYR A 38 -7.26 2.28 -6.63
N ILE A 39 -6.00 2.14 -6.20
CA ILE A 39 -4.82 2.11 -7.05
C ILE A 39 -3.94 0.95 -6.60
N ASP A 40 -3.60 0.03 -7.50
CA ASP A 40 -2.52 -0.94 -7.24
C ASP A 40 -1.18 -0.34 -7.70
N ALA A 41 -0.24 -0.17 -6.78
CA ALA A 41 1.07 0.35 -7.12
C ALA A 41 1.85 -0.65 -8.00
N ASP A 42 1.57 -1.96 -7.91
CA ASP A 42 2.29 -2.95 -8.70
C ASP A 42 2.03 -2.77 -10.21
N ASP A 43 0.87 -2.23 -10.60
CA ASP A 43 0.54 -1.90 -11.99
C ASP A 43 1.46 -0.83 -12.58
N LEU A 44 1.99 0.05 -11.73
CA LEU A 44 2.84 1.19 -12.10
C LEU A 44 4.34 0.84 -12.19
N HIS A 45 4.71 -0.43 -11.97
CA HIS A 45 6.06 -0.90 -12.28
C HIS A 45 6.31 -0.91 -13.79
N SER A 46 7.58 -0.71 -14.18
CA SER A 46 7.99 -0.97 -15.57
C SER A 46 7.92 -2.47 -15.86
N ASP A 47 7.78 -2.83 -17.14
CA ASP A 47 7.79 -4.24 -17.54
C ASP A 47 9.09 -4.95 -17.14
N ASP A 48 10.21 -4.22 -17.13
CA ASP A 48 11.49 -4.76 -16.68
C ASP A 48 11.49 -5.12 -15.19
N ALA A 49 11.01 -4.21 -14.35
CA ALA A 49 10.86 -4.45 -12.92
C ALA A 49 9.91 -5.64 -12.65
N LYS A 50 8.78 -5.71 -13.38
CA LYS A 50 7.84 -6.85 -13.31
C LYS A 50 8.52 -8.16 -13.69
N ARG A 51 9.30 -8.20 -14.79
CA ARG A 51 10.06 -9.39 -15.21
C ARG A 51 11.12 -9.82 -14.21
N ARG A 52 11.86 -8.88 -13.61
CA ARG A 52 12.87 -9.16 -12.57
C ARG A 52 12.22 -9.77 -11.34
N MET A 53 11.17 -9.14 -10.82
CA MET A 53 10.44 -9.66 -9.65
C MET A 53 9.80 -11.02 -9.92
N ALA A 54 9.24 -11.24 -11.12
CA ALA A 54 8.70 -12.55 -11.52
C ALA A 54 9.76 -13.67 -11.56
N ARG A 55 11.04 -13.32 -11.73
CA ARG A 55 12.18 -14.25 -11.64
C ARG A 55 12.75 -14.38 -10.23
N GLY A 56 12.13 -13.77 -9.22
CA GLY A 56 12.63 -13.77 -7.85
C GLY A 56 13.79 -12.80 -7.61
N LEU A 57 14.10 -11.91 -8.56
CA LEU A 57 15.18 -10.94 -8.42
C LEU A 57 14.65 -9.69 -7.69
N PRO A 58 15.22 -9.33 -6.53
CA PRO A 58 14.81 -8.12 -5.82
C PRO A 58 15.16 -6.86 -6.61
N LEU A 59 14.39 -5.80 -6.35
CA LEU A 59 14.66 -4.45 -6.85
C LEU A 59 15.44 -3.66 -5.80
N ALA A 60 16.48 -2.96 -6.25
CA ALA A 60 17.20 -2.01 -5.42
C ALA A 60 16.37 -0.74 -5.20
N ASP A 61 16.78 0.12 -4.27
CA ASP A 61 16.05 1.37 -3.99
C ASP A 61 16.07 2.33 -5.18
N GLU A 62 17.17 2.34 -5.93
CA GLU A 62 17.34 3.13 -7.15
C GLU A 62 16.35 2.68 -8.25
N ASP A 63 16.09 1.38 -8.34
CA ASP A 63 15.08 0.82 -9.25
C ASP A 63 13.65 1.19 -8.82
N ARG A 64 13.44 1.41 -7.51
CA ARG A 64 12.14 1.76 -6.93
C ARG A 64 11.82 3.23 -7.03
N ALA A 65 12.80 4.13 -7.06
CA ALA A 65 12.56 5.57 -7.09
C ALA A 65 11.68 6.03 -8.28
N PRO A 66 11.93 5.61 -9.54
CA PRO A 66 11.05 5.97 -10.66
C PRO A 66 9.64 5.39 -10.53
N TRP A 67 9.50 4.22 -9.89
CA TRP A 67 8.20 3.60 -9.63
C TRP A 67 7.42 4.39 -8.57
N LEU A 68 8.05 4.74 -7.45
CA LEU A 68 7.43 5.54 -6.40
C LEU A 68 7.01 6.92 -6.90
N ALA A 69 7.80 7.53 -7.80
CA ALA A 69 7.42 8.77 -8.48
C ALA A 69 6.11 8.61 -9.28
N ARG A 70 5.96 7.53 -10.07
CA ARG A 70 4.71 7.23 -10.78
C ARG A 70 3.52 6.98 -9.85
N VAL A 71 3.75 6.33 -8.71
CA VAL A 71 2.72 6.14 -7.68
C VAL A 71 2.30 7.48 -7.08
N ALA A 72 3.26 8.33 -6.73
CA ALA A 72 3.02 9.68 -6.23
C ALA A 72 2.22 10.51 -7.25
N ASP A 73 2.64 10.54 -8.52
CA ASP A 73 1.93 11.26 -9.59
C ASP A 73 0.48 10.78 -9.74
N ARG A 74 0.25 9.46 -9.64
CA ARG A 74 -1.09 8.87 -9.70
C ARG A 74 -1.94 9.27 -8.49
N MET A 75 -1.36 9.32 -7.29
CA MET A 75 -2.04 9.82 -6.08
C MET A 75 -2.39 11.31 -6.22
N SER A 76 -1.44 12.15 -6.63
CA SER A 76 -1.66 13.57 -6.84
C SER A 76 -2.72 13.84 -7.90
N TRP A 77 -2.71 13.09 -9.01
CA TRP A 77 -3.76 13.15 -10.02
C TRP A 77 -5.13 12.86 -9.41
N ALA A 78 -5.27 11.77 -8.65
CA ALA A 78 -6.55 11.36 -8.09
C ALA A 78 -7.11 12.42 -7.13
N VAL A 79 -6.26 13.02 -6.29
CA VAL A 79 -6.65 14.13 -5.40
C VAL A 79 -7.14 15.34 -6.20
N ARG A 80 -6.44 15.73 -7.28
CA ARG A 80 -6.87 16.86 -8.12
C ARG A 80 -8.20 16.62 -8.83
N GLU A 81 -8.50 15.37 -9.18
CA GLU A 81 -9.80 14.99 -9.75
C GLU A 81 -10.91 14.84 -8.68
N GLY A 82 -10.62 15.19 -7.43
CA GLY A 82 -11.60 15.15 -6.33
C GLY A 82 -11.79 13.75 -5.73
N HIS A 83 -10.90 12.79 -6.02
CA HIS A 83 -10.94 11.46 -5.43
C HIS A 83 -10.03 11.35 -4.21
N ARG A 84 -10.41 10.47 -3.28
CA ARG A 84 -9.55 10.02 -2.18
C ARG A 84 -8.76 8.77 -2.62
N PRO A 85 -7.44 8.84 -2.86
CA PRO A 85 -6.66 7.68 -3.30
C PRO A 85 -6.56 6.64 -2.17
N VAL A 86 -6.74 5.36 -2.50
CA VAL A 86 -6.47 4.21 -1.62
C VAL A 86 -5.53 3.26 -2.35
N VAL A 87 -4.26 3.25 -1.92
CA VAL A 87 -3.16 2.66 -2.68
C VAL A 87 -2.69 1.38 -2.00
N ALA A 88 -2.64 0.26 -2.73
CA ALA A 88 -1.85 -0.90 -2.31
C ALA A 88 -0.39 -0.68 -2.71
N CYS A 89 0.52 -0.55 -1.75
CA CYS A 89 1.95 -0.32 -2.02
C CYS A 89 2.80 -0.96 -0.94
N SER A 90 3.92 -1.61 -1.29
CA SER A 90 4.78 -2.23 -0.26
C SER A 90 5.32 -1.21 0.74
N ALA A 91 5.78 -0.04 0.26
CA ALA A 91 6.24 1.11 1.04
C ALA A 91 7.07 0.74 2.30
N LEU A 92 8.04 -0.17 2.15
CA LEU A 92 8.67 -0.88 3.27
C LEU A 92 9.69 -0.02 4.02
N ARG A 93 10.38 0.90 3.32
CA ARG A 93 11.34 1.84 3.91
C ARG A 93 10.69 3.21 4.14
N ARG A 94 11.18 3.95 5.13
CA ARG A 94 10.81 5.35 5.36
C ARG A 94 11.05 6.21 4.13
N SER A 95 12.17 6.03 3.44
CA SER A 95 12.47 6.76 2.20
C SER A 95 11.39 6.57 1.12
N HIS A 96 10.78 5.37 1.05
CA HIS A 96 9.66 5.10 0.15
C HIS A 96 8.41 5.83 0.61
N ARG A 97 8.11 5.79 1.91
CA ARG A 97 6.97 6.48 2.51
C ARG A 97 7.07 7.99 2.36
N ASP A 98 8.25 8.57 2.53
CA ASP A 98 8.52 10.00 2.32
C ASP A 98 8.28 10.42 0.86
N ALA A 99 8.63 9.57 -0.11
CA ALA A 99 8.31 9.84 -1.52
C ALA A 99 6.79 9.94 -1.76
N LEU A 100 6.00 9.08 -1.11
CA LEU A 100 4.54 9.12 -1.20
C LEU A 100 3.93 10.30 -0.40
N ARG A 101 4.49 10.62 0.77
CA ARG A 101 4.04 11.76 1.60
C ARG A 101 4.18 13.11 0.89
N ARG A 102 5.12 13.23 -0.05
CA ARG A 102 5.27 14.44 -0.88
C ARG A 102 4.20 14.58 -1.98
N ALA A 103 3.44 13.52 -2.26
CA ALA A 103 2.43 13.50 -3.33
C ALA A 103 1.13 14.24 -2.96
N CYS A 104 0.79 14.27 -1.67
CA CYS A 104 -0.47 14.80 -1.17
C CYS A 104 -0.23 15.60 0.12
N ALA A 105 -1.16 16.51 0.45
CA ALA A 105 -1.08 17.28 1.69
C ALA A 105 -1.08 16.39 2.95
N SER A 106 -1.76 15.25 2.88
CA SER A 106 -1.76 14.23 3.93
C SER A 106 -1.82 12.82 3.34
N VAL A 107 -1.06 11.91 3.95
CA VAL A 107 -1.02 10.49 3.61
C VAL A 107 -1.11 9.69 4.90
N LEU A 108 -2.06 8.75 4.97
CA LEU A 108 -2.29 7.86 6.09
C LEU A 108 -1.86 6.42 5.74
N PHE A 109 -0.91 5.86 6.47
CA PHE A 109 -0.43 4.51 6.26
C PHE A 109 -1.23 3.48 7.07
N VAL A 110 -1.79 2.48 6.39
CA VAL A 110 -2.38 1.29 7.00
C VAL A 110 -1.40 0.14 6.85
N HIS A 111 -0.63 -0.13 7.90
CA HIS A 111 0.39 -1.18 7.90
C HIS A 111 -0.21 -2.53 8.30
N LEU A 112 -0.37 -3.41 7.32
CA LEU A 112 -0.78 -4.80 7.52
C LEU A 112 0.38 -5.61 8.10
N VAL A 113 0.20 -6.09 9.34
CA VAL A 113 1.22 -6.87 10.07
C VAL A 113 0.75 -8.29 10.36
N GLY A 114 1.63 -9.26 10.13
CA GLY A 114 1.39 -10.67 10.42
C GLY A 114 2.66 -11.34 10.91
N SER A 115 2.51 -12.52 11.53
CA SER A 115 3.67 -13.35 11.83
C SER A 115 4.29 -13.87 10.54
N ARG A 116 5.58 -14.22 10.58
CA ARG A 116 6.28 -14.81 9.44
C ARG A 116 5.58 -16.08 8.97
N GLU A 117 5.16 -16.91 9.92
CA GLU A 117 4.49 -18.19 9.69
C GLU A 117 3.17 -18.00 8.93
N LEU A 118 2.38 -16.99 9.31
CA LEU A 118 1.12 -16.68 8.62
C LEU A 118 1.36 -16.15 7.21
N LEU A 119 2.36 -15.29 7.03
CA LEU A 119 2.72 -14.75 5.71
C LEU A 119 3.22 -15.86 4.77
N GLU A 120 4.06 -16.77 5.27
CA GLU A 120 4.52 -17.94 4.53
C GLU A 120 3.36 -18.88 4.17
N ALA A 121 2.47 -19.17 5.11
CA ALA A 121 1.28 -20.00 4.87
C ALA A 121 0.40 -19.42 3.75
N ARG A 122 0.08 -18.12 3.81
CA ARG A 122 -0.71 -17.43 2.78
C ARG A 122 -0.06 -17.41 1.40
N LEU A 123 1.27 -17.27 1.35
CA LEU A 123 2.01 -17.33 0.09
C LEU A 123 1.98 -18.73 -0.52
N ASN A 124 2.05 -19.78 0.30
CA ASN A 124 1.99 -21.17 -0.17
C ASN A 124 0.59 -21.59 -0.64
N GLU A 125 -0.47 -21.05 -0.03
CA GLU A 125 -1.87 -21.36 -0.41
C GLU A 125 -2.30 -20.73 -1.74
N ARG A 126 -1.63 -19.66 -2.19
CA ARG A 126 -1.84 -19.09 -3.53
C ARG A 126 -1.24 -19.99 -4.60
N ALA A 127 -1.96 -21.06 -4.96
CA ALA A 127 -1.64 -21.88 -6.12
C ALA A 127 -1.48 -20.99 -7.37
N GLY A 128 -0.29 -21.02 -8.00
CA GLY A 128 -0.07 -20.47 -9.34
C GLY A 128 0.80 -19.20 -9.46
N HIS A 129 1.18 -18.53 -8.37
CA HIS A 129 2.15 -17.42 -8.44
C HIS A 129 3.32 -17.63 -7.50
N PHE A 130 4.42 -18.11 -8.08
CA PHE A 130 5.68 -18.45 -7.44
C PHE A 130 6.38 -17.18 -6.92
N MET A 131 6.01 -16.70 -5.73
CA MET A 131 6.84 -15.75 -4.98
C MET A 131 7.80 -16.56 -4.11
N PRO A 132 9.09 -16.71 -4.48
CA PRO A 132 10.01 -17.55 -3.71
C PRO A 132 10.15 -17.05 -2.27
N LYS A 133 10.28 -17.98 -1.31
CA LYS A 133 10.43 -17.69 0.14
C LYS A 133 11.54 -16.67 0.44
N THR A 134 12.57 -16.63 -0.41
CA THR A 134 13.68 -15.66 -0.34
C THR A 134 13.21 -14.21 -0.47
N LEU A 135 12.17 -13.92 -1.24
CA LEU A 135 11.62 -12.57 -1.36
C LEU A 135 10.91 -12.12 -0.08
N LEU A 136 10.16 -13.00 0.59
CA LEU A 136 9.54 -12.65 1.87
C LEU A 136 10.58 -12.30 2.93
N ALA A 137 11.64 -13.12 3.05
CA ALA A 137 12.74 -12.86 3.98
C ALA A 137 13.37 -11.47 3.71
N SER A 138 13.73 -11.18 2.46
CA SER A 138 14.30 -9.88 2.08
C SER A 138 13.36 -8.70 2.37
N GLN A 139 12.05 -8.88 2.23
CA GLN A 139 11.07 -7.84 2.50
C GLN A 139 10.87 -7.60 4.00
N LEU A 140 10.92 -8.66 4.81
CA LEU A 140 10.89 -8.53 6.27
C LEU A 140 12.15 -7.82 6.78
N GLU A 141 13.32 -8.13 6.21
CA GLU A 141 14.57 -7.41 6.52
C GLU A 141 14.55 -5.95 6.06
N THR A 142 13.85 -5.66 4.95
CA THR A 142 13.69 -4.31 4.41
C THR A 142 12.63 -3.49 5.15
N LEU A 143 11.74 -4.12 5.91
CA LEU A 143 10.62 -3.45 6.56
C LEU A 143 11.10 -2.60 7.73
N GLU A 144 11.02 -1.29 7.57
CA GLU A 144 11.22 -0.31 8.63
C GLU A 144 9.86 -0.01 9.29
N PRO A 145 9.75 -0.09 10.64
CA PRO A 145 8.55 0.31 11.36
C PRO A 145 8.11 1.73 11.01
N LEU A 146 6.81 2.02 11.15
CA LEU A 146 6.31 3.40 11.09
C LEU A 146 6.90 4.19 12.26
N GLU A 147 7.43 5.37 11.96
CA GLU A 147 7.96 6.30 12.94
C GLU A 147 6.88 7.24 13.50
N PRO A 148 7.10 7.90 14.66
CA PRO A 148 6.09 8.75 15.29
C PRO A 148 5.59 9.93 14.46
N ASP A 149 6.40 10.44 13.52
CA ASP A 149 6.03 11.54 12.60
C ASP A 149 5.27 11.07 11.36
N GLU A 150 5.10 9.75 11.20
CA GLU A 150 4.37 9.15 10.09
C GLU A 150 2.92 8.88 10.49
N SER A 151 1.98 9.59 9.86
CA SER A 151 0.56 9.36 10.09
C SER A 151 0.19 7.95 9.63
N GLY A 152 -0.09 7.05 10.56
CA GLY A 152 -0.43 5.69 10.21
C GLY A 152 -0.67 4.81 11.41
N PHE A 153 -1.06 3.57 11.13
CA PHE A 153 -1.30 2.58 12.17
C PHE A 153 -1.13 1.16 11.65
N ARG A 154 -0.92 0.25 12.58
CA ARG A 154 -0.79 -1.19 12.32
C ARG A 154 -2.16 -1.88 12.46
N ILE A 155 -2.44 -2.83 11.58
CA ILE A 155 -3.56 -3.77 11.69
C ILE A 155 -3.03 -5.20 11.57
N SER A 156 -3.41 -6.06 12.52
CA SER A 156 -3.09 -7.49 12.45
C SER A 156 -3.85 -8.15 11.32
N ILE A 157 -3.15 -8.97 10.53
CA ILE A 157 -3.76 -9.75 9.45
C ILE A 157 -4.30 -11.11 9.92
N HIS A 158 -4.28 -11.41 11.23
CA HIS A 158 -4.79 -12.69 11.76
C HIS A 158 -6.32 -12.80 11.72
N ALA A 159 -7.02 -11.66 11.60
CA ALA A 159 -8.47 -11.63 11.48
C ALA A 159 -8.94 -11.90 10.03
N PRO A 160 -10.21 -12.27 9.82
CA PRO A 160 -10.83 -12.29 8.50
C PRO A 160 -10.72 -10.93 7.80
N VAL A 161 -10.62 -10.95 6.46
CA VAL A 161 -10.45 -9.72 5.65
C VAL A 161 -11.53 -8.68 5.91
N ALA A 162 -12.79 -9.10 6.09
CA ALA A 162 -13.89 -8.19 6.39
C ALA A 162 -13.66 -7.40 7.70
N GLU A 163 -13.16 -8.06 8.75
CA GLU A 163 -12.85 -7.40 10.02
C GLU A 163 -11.66 -6.45 9.92
N ILE A 164 -10.63 -6.83 9.14
CA ILE A 164 -9.48 -5.98 8.84
C ILE A 164 -9.94 -4.69 8.16
N VAL A 165 -10.79 -4.82 7.13
CA VAL A 165 -11.32 -3.68 6.36
C VAL A 165 -12.19 -2.78 7.25
N GLU A 166 -13.08 -3.32 8.06
CA GLU A 166 -13.89 -2.51 8.97
C GLU A 166 -13.04 -1.80 10.03
N ALA A 167 -12.02 -2.47 10.58
CA ALA A 167 -11.09 -1.86 11.52
C ALA A 167 -10.26 -0.73 10.86
N ALA A 168 -9.83 -0.92 9.61
CA ALA A 168 -9.14 0.10 8.82
C ALA A 168 -10.08 1.29 8.56
N ALA A 169 -11.28 1.03 8.04
CA ALA A 169 -12.26 2.05 7.68
C ALA A 169 -12.62 2.94 8.87
N ARG A 170 -12.86 2.38 10.06
CA ARG A 170 -13.14 3.16 11.28
C ARG A 170 -12.05 4.16 11.62
N ARG A 171 -10.78 3.80 11.36
CA ARG A 171 -9.61 4.63 11.66
C ARG A 171 -9.28 5.60 10.53
N CYS A 172 -9.67 5.27 9.29
CA CYS A 172 -9.52 6.13 8.12
C CYS A 172 -10.68 7.14 7.94
N ALA A 173 -11.80 6.95 8.64
CA ALA A 173 -12.97 7.82 8.60
C ALA A 173 -12.91 9.03 9.56
N VAL A 174 -11.86 9.13 10.38
CA VAL A 174 -11.68 10.27 11.28
C VAL A 174 -11.18 11.48 10.47
N PRO A 175 -11.88 12.63 10.49
CA PRO A 175 -11.45 13.87 9.84
C PRO A 175 -10.13 14.40 10.40
#